data_AF-A0A954U924-F1
#
_entry.id   AF-A0A954U924-F1
#
_cell.length_a   1.000
_cell.length_b   1.000
_cell.length_c   1.000
_cell.angle_alpha   90.00
_cell.angle_beta   90.00
_cell.angle_gamma   90.00
#
_symmetry.space_group_name_H-M   'P 1'
#
loop_
_entity.id
_entity.type
_entity.pdbx_description
1 polymer ?
#
loop_
_entity_poly.entity_id
_entity_poly.type
_entity_poly.pdbx_seq_one_letter_code
_entity_poly.pdbx_strand_id
1 'polypeptide(L)'
;MASFYPVGSSRATTQSSIINMMYQINHDQLAIQDLQTQISTGRRLATPSQDPAAAIRGLAAQRQLEYKSQIDDNLSSADTILSATESTLSQSQSILNEMRGVAVAASGNTLSPEEKEAYIAQINSAISKLTELGNSKFRDQYVFAGSNLLAPPLQKVGDSVRFSGNAEGLRTISDYASTISANVTAADAFGVTSSKVVSTVDLNPALTSDTALSLLNRGDGIRGGAISFSNGVTSVAIDLADAHNLSDVMEKINGTQVGSRTLTATLSSQGLNIGYQDGLGG
;
A
#
# COMPACT_ATOMS: atom_id res chain seq x y z
N MET A 1 56.23 -94.95 41.94
CA MET A 1 55.09 -94.27 42.60
C MET A 1 55.64 -93.11 43.41
N ALA A 2 55.62 -91.91 42.84
CA ALA A 2 55.67 -90.62 43.55
C ALA A 2 55.73 -89.53 42.46
N SER A 3 54.75 -88.64 42.43
CA SER A 3 54.97 -87.21 42.18
C SER A 3 53.62 -86.53 42.29
N PHE A 4 53.31 -86.06 43.49
CA PHE A 4 52.37 -84.95 43.64
C PHE A 4 53.03 -83.74 42.97
N TYR A 5 52.48 -83.27 41.86
CA TYR A 5 52.78 -81.95 41.35
C TYR A 5 51.86 -80.96 42.08
N PRO A 6 52.37 -80.11 42.99
CA PRO A 6 51.59 -78.99 43.47
C PRO A 6 51.39 -78.03 42.28
N VAL A 7 50.14 -77.83 41.89
CA VAL A 7 49.80 -76.74 40.97
C VAL A 7 50.07 -75.44 41.72
N GLY A 8 51.15 -74.75 41.36
CA GLY A 8 51.44 -73.44 41.91
C GLY A 8 50.34 -72.47 41.50
N SER A 9 49.45 -72.09 42.43
CA SER A 9 48.54 -70.97 42.23
C SER A 9 49.35 -69.67 42.24
N SER A 10 49.67 -69.21 41.04
CA SER A 10 50.48 -68.03 40.79
C SER A 10 49.81 -66.78 41.35
N ARG A 11 50.45 -66.12 42.33
CA ARG A 11 50.09 -64.76 42.81
C ARG A 11 50.01 -63.75 41.65
N ALA A 12 50.75 -64.00 40.57
CA ALA A 12 50.66 -63.27 39.31
C ALA A 12 49.28 -63.40 38.65
N THR A 13 48.64 -64.58 38.68
CA THR A 13 47.30 -64.80 38.14
C THR A 13 46.25 -64.04 38.93
N THR A 14 46.33 -64.04 40.27
CA THR A 14 45.43 -63.23 41.12
C THR A 14 45.61 -61.73 40.89
N GLN A 15 46.86 -61.26 40.76
CA GLN A 15 47.15 -59.86 40.44
C GLN A 15 46.61 -59.48 39.05
N SER A 16 46.78 -60.33 38.04
CA SER A 16 46.20 -60.14 36.70
C SER A 16 44.67 -60.17 36.72
N SER A 17 44.04 -61.02 37.52
CA SER A 17 42.58 -61.05 37.69
C SER A 17 42.04 -59.78 38.34
N ILE A 18 42.73 -59.24 39.36
CA ILE A 18 42.34 -57.97 39.99
C ILE A 18 42.49 -56.80 39.01
N ILE A 19 43.57 -56.76 38.23
CA ILE A 19 43.79 -55.73 37.20
C ILE A 19 42.69 -55.81 36.13
N ASN A 20 42.37 -56.99 35.61
CA ASN A 20 41.30 -57.18 34.64
C ASN A 20 39.93 -56.77 35.20
N MET A 21 39.64 -57.10 36.45
CA MET A 21 38.41 -56.68 37.13
C MET A 21 38.33 -55.17 37.32
N MET A 22 39.45 -54.51 37.67
CA MET A 22 39.51 -53.05 37.75
C MET A 22 39.29 -52.38 36.39
N TYR A 23 39.85 -52.93 35.31
CA TYR A 23 39.56 -52.45 33.95
C TYR A 23 38.08 -52.60 33.60
N GLN A 24 37.47 -53.74 33.96
CA GLN A 24 36.05 -53.98 33.71
C GLN A 24 35.15 -53.03 34.52
N ILE A 25 35.43 -52.82 35.81
CA ILE A 25 34.67 -51.87 36.65
C ILE A 25 34.78 -50.44 36.11
N ASN A 26 35.96 -50.01 35.67
CA ASN A 26 36.11 -48.68 35.06
C ASN A 26 35.33 -48.58 33.74
N HIS A 27 35.31 -49.64 32.93
CA HIS A 27 34.53 -49.68 31.70
C HIS A 27 33.02 -49.61 31.97
N ASP A 28 32.53 -50.36 32.96
CA ASP A 28 31.12 -50.37 33.33
C ASP A 28 30.67 -49.02 33.92
N GLN A 29 31.52 -48.36 34.72
CA GLN A 29 31.22 -47.02 35.23
C GLN A 29 31.07 -45.98 34.10
N LEU A 30 31.96 -46.02 33.10
CA LEU A 30 31.85 -45.15 31.92
C LEU A 30 30.58 -45.43 31.12
N ALA A 31 30.23 -46.71 30.90
CA ALA A 31 29.00 -47.10 30.21
C ALA A 31 27.74 -46.62 30.96
N ILE A 32 27.72 -46.71 32.29
CA ILE A 32 26.62 -46.20 33.12
C ILE A 32 26.53 -44.68 33.01
N GLN A 33 27.65 -43.96 33.05
CA GLN A 33 27.66 -42.50 32.91
C GLN A 33 27.12 -42.04 31.54
N ASP A 34 27.48 -42.75 30.47
CA ASP A 34 26.96 -42.48 29.13
C ASP A 34 25.45 -42.72 29.07
N LEU A 35 24.95 -43.84 29.62
CA LEU A 35 23.51 -44.12 29.68
C LEU A 35 22.75 -43.08 30.51
N GLN A 36 23.29 -42.66 31.64
CA GLN A 36 22.70 -41.58 32.44
C GLN A 36 22.61 -40.27 31.65
N THR A 37 23.64 -39.95 30.86
CA THR A 37 23.65 -38.78 29.98
C THR A 37 22.60 -38.90 28.87
N GLN A 38 22.46 -40.08 28.25
CA GLN A 38 21.43 -40.32 27.23
C GLN A 38 20.01 -40.21 27.81
N ILE A 39 19.78 -40.74 29.02
CA ILE A 39 18.49 -40.62 29.72
C ILE A 39 18.20 -39.16 30.07
N SER A 40 19.17 -38.43 30.62
CA SER A 40 18.98 -37.03 31.02
C SER A 40 18.77 -36.10 29.82
N THR A 41 19.43 -36.36 28.68
CA THR A 41 19.35 -35.48 27.50
C THR A 41 18.31 -35.95 26.48
N GLY A 42 17.82 -37.18 26.59
CA GLY A 42 17.01 -37.84 25.56
C GLY A 42 17.75 -38.08 24.24
N ARG A 43 19.05 -37.79 24.17
CA ARG A 43 19.85 -37.90 22.95
C ARG A 43 20.68 -39.17 22.99
N ARG A 44 20.61 -39.97 21.92
CA ARG A 44 21.43 -41.18 21.75
C ARG A 44 22.93 -40.87 21.67
N LEU A 45 23.30 -39.71 21.15
CA LEU A 45 24.69 -39.28 20.98
C LEU A 45 24.90 -37.97 21.74
N ALA A 46 25.86 -37.96 22.66
CA ALA A 46 26.25 -36.79 23.44
C ALA A 46 27.40 -36.02 22.77
N THR A 47 28.29 -36.74 22.07
CA THR A 47 29.45 -36.14 21.39
C THR A 47 29.60 -36.68 19.96
N PRO A 48 30.09 -35.87 19.01
CA PRO A 48 30.33 -36.33 17.64
C PRO A 48 31.34 -37.48 17.52
N SER A 49 32.23 -37.64 18.51
CA SER A 49 33.23 -38.71 18.55
C SER A 49 32.63 -40.11 18.79
N GLN A 50 31.43 -40.22 19.36
CA GLN A 50 30.78 -41.50 19.65
C GLN A 50 30.32 -42.21 18.36
N ASP A 51 29.84 -41.47 17.37
CA ASP A 51 29.53 -41.95 16.03
C ASP A 51 29.57 -40.76 15.05
N PRO A 52 30.71 -40.52 14.39
CA PRO A 52 30.85 -39.38 13.47
C PRO A 52 29.84 -39.41 12.32
N ALA A 53 29.49 -40.61 11.82
CA ALA A 53 28.56 -40.74 10.69
C ALA A 53 27.12 -40.38 11.12
N ALA A 54 26.67 -40.86 12.28
CA ALA A 54 25.38 -40.47 12.82
C ALA A 54 25.34 -39.02 13.28
N ALA A 55 26.44 -38.48 13.83
CA ALA A 55 26.54 -37.08 14.21
C ALA A 55 26.42 -36.14 12.99
N ILE A 56 27.08 -36.45 11.86
CA ILE A 56 26.95 -35.69 10.61
C ILE A 56 25.49 -35.70 10.12
N ARG A 57 24.83 -36.86 10.12
CA ARG A 57 23.41 -36.96 9.74
C ARG A 57 22.50 -36.17 10.68
N GLY A 58 22.75 -36.24 11.99
CA GLY A 58 22.00 -35.47 12.99
C GLY A 58 22.15 -33.97 12.80
N LEU A 59 23.37 -33.48 12.58
CA LEU A 59 23.65 -32.07 12.28
C LEU A 59 22.98 -31.61 10.99
N ALA A 60 23.01 -32.43 9.92
CA ALA A 60 22.32 -32.12 8.68
C ALA A 60 20.80 -32.00 8.88
N ALA A 61 20.20 -32.94 9.62
CA ALA A 61 18.78 -32.89 9.97
C ALA A 61 18.44 -31.67 10.84
N GLN A 62 19.28 -31.33 11.82
CA GLN A 62 19.09 -30.14 12.66
C GLN A 62 19.13 -28.86 11.82
N ARG A 63 20.11 -28.70 10.93
CA ARG A 63 20.15 -27.55 10.00
C ARG A 63 18.92 -27.48 9.12
N GLN A 64 18.41 -28.63 8.66
CA GLN A 64 17.19 -28.68 7.86
C GLN A 64 15.95 -28.27 8.67
N LEU A 65 15.87 -28.64 9.96
CA LEU A 65 14.81 -28.21 10.86
C LEU A 65 14.88 -26.70 11.15
N GLU A 66 16.07 -26.17 11.45
CA GLU A 66 16.29 -24.74 11.66
C GLU A 66 15.90 -23.93 10.41
N TYR A 67 16.30 -24.39 9.23
CA TYR A 67 15.91 -23.77 7.96
C TYR A 67 14.39 -23.79 7.74
N LYS A 68 13.72 -24.91 8.05
CA LYS A 68 12.25 -25.00 7.97
C LYS A 68 11.55 -24.08 8.97
N SER A 69 12.04 -24.00 10.21
CA SER A 69 11.51 -23.07 11.21
C SER A 69 11.56 -21.63 10.74
N GLN A 70 12.67 -21.22 10.11
CA GLN A 70 12.78 -19.87 9.54
C GLN A 70 11.80 -19.64 8.38
N ILE A 71 11.52 -20.65 7.56
CA ILE A 71 10.49 -20.56 6.52
C ILE A 71 9.11 -20.38 7.15
N ASP A 72 8.77 -21.17 8.17
CA ASP A 72 7.48 -21.07 8.84
C ASP A 72 7.27 -19.67 9.45
N ASP A 73 8.30 -19.11 10.10
CA ASP A 73 8.26 -17.75 10.65
C ASP A 73 8.07 -16.67 9.56
N ASN A 74 8.75 -16.85 8.41
CA ASN A 74 8.65 -15.98 7.26
C ASN A 74 7.25 -16.05 6.62
N LEU A 75 6.67 -17.24 6.49
CA LEU A 75 5.34 -17.46 5.95
C LEU A 75 4.27 -16.88 6.89
N SER A 76 4.39 -17.10 8.19
CA SER A 76 3.49 -16.50 9.19
C SER A 76 3.52 -14.96 9.17
N SER A 77 4.72 -14.39 8.98
CA SER A 77 4.87 -12.94 8.84
C SER A 77 4.21 -12.41 7.57
N ALA A 78 4.40 -13.11 6.44
CA ALA A 78 3.76 -12.75 5.17
C ALA A 78 2.23 -12.86 5.24
N ASP A 79 1.71 -13.94 5.84
CA ASP A 79 0.27 -14.15 6.06
C ASP A 79 -0.36 -13.01 6.89
N THR A 80 0.35 -12.56 7.93
CA THR A 80 -0.12 -11.44 8.77
C THR A 80 -0.18 -10.13 7.97
N ILE A 81 0.84 -9.86 7.13
CA ILE A 81 0.87 -8.65 6.28
C ILE A 81 -0.23 -8.71 5.23
N LEU A 82 -0.42 -9.87 4.58
CA LEU A 82 -1.47 -10.07 3.57
C LEU A 82 -2.87 -9.94 4.18
N SER A 83 -3.10 -10.47 5.39
CA SER A 83 -4.36 -10.30 6.12
C SER A 83 -4.67 -8.83 6.43
N ALA A 84 -3.65 -8.06 6.84
CA ALA A 84 -3.80 -6.61 7.06
C ALA A 84 -4.07 -5.86 5.74
N THR A 85 -3.43 -6.30 4.65
CA THR A 85 -3.66 -5.78 3.29
C THR A 85 -5.09 -6.01 2.86
N GLU A 86 -5.59 -7.24 3.00
CA GLU A 86 -6.96 -7.63 2.63
C GLU A 86 -8.01 -6.86 3.43
N SER A 87 -7.82 -6.72 4.74
CA SER A 87 -8.72 -5.91 5.58
C SER A 87 -8.77 -4.45 5.11
N THR A 88 -7.62 -3.88 4.74
CA THR A 88 -7.54 -2.50 4.25
C THR A 88 -8.19 -2.35 2.86
N LEU A 89 -8.02 -3.34 1.98
CA LEU A 89 -8.68 -3.39 0.68
C LEU A 89 -10.20 -3.53 0.79
N SER A 90 -10.68 -4.38 1.72
CA SER A 90 -12.11 -4.54 1.99
C SER A 90 -12.74 -3.22 2.45
N GLN A 91 -12.09 -2.51 3.38
CA GLN A 91 -12.53 -1.17 3.80
C GLN A 91 -12.54 -0.17 2.65
N SER A 92 -11.50 -0.20 1.80
CA SER A 92 -11.42 0.66 0.62
C SER A 92 -12.56 0.38 -0.37
N GLN A 93 -12.88 -0.89 -0.60
CA GLN A 93 -13.98 -1.31 -1.46
C GLN A 93 -15.34 -0.83 -0.93
N SER A 94 -15.57 -0.92 0.39
CA SER A 94 -16.79 -0.39 1.01
C SER A 94 -16.95 1.11 0.78
N ILE A 95 -15.88 1.89 0.95
CA ILE A 95 -15.88 3.33 0.70
C ILE A 95 -16.16 3.63 -0.78
N LEU A 96 -15.54 2.89 -1.70
CA LEU A 96 -15.79 3.08 -3.14
C LEU A 96 -17.24 2.75 -3.54
N ASN A 97 -17.83 1.73 -2.93
CA ASN A 97 -19.25 1.41 -3.15
C ASN A 97 -20.18 2.50 -2.60
N GLU A 98 -19.88 3.06 -1.43
CA GLU A 98 -20.60 4.21 -0.88
C GLU A 98 -20.50 5.43 -1.80
N MET A 99 -19.29 5.77 -2.25
CA MET A 99 -19.04 6.86 -3.19
C MET A 99 -19.79 6.67 -4.50
N ARG A 100 -19.88 5.45 -5.02
CA ARG A 100 -20.67 5.15 -6.22
C ARG A 100 -22.15 5.42 -5.98
N GLY A 101 -22.69 5.06 -4.81
CA GLY A 101 -24.06 5.38 -4.41
C GLY A 101 -24.29 6.90 -4.36
N VAL A 102 -23.38 7.63 -3.71
CA VAL A 102 -23.40 9.10 -3.64
C VAL A 102 -23.34 9.72 -5.04
N ALA A 103 -22.48 9.22 -5.93
CA ALA A 103 -22.34 9.73 -7.29
C ALA A 103 -23.62 9.51 -8.13
N VAL A 104 -24.28 8.35 -7.98
CA VAL A 104 -25.58 8.08 -8.63
C VAL A 104 -26.66 9.00 -8.09
N ALA A 105 -26.71 9.22 -6.77
CA ALA A 105 -27.63 10.15 -6.14
C ALA A 105 -27.38 11.60 -6.61
N ALA A 106 -26.10 11.99 -6.69
CA ALA A 106 -25.64 13.30 -7.15
C ALA A 106 -25.93 13.57 -8.64
N SER A 107 -26.10 12.52 -9.45
CA SER A 107 -26.46 12.62 -10.86
C SER A 107 -27.94 12.97 -11.09
N GLY A 108 -28.77 12.99 -10.04
CA GLY A 108 -30.17 13.38 -10.14
C GLY A 108 -30.34 14.88 -10.41
N ASN A 109 -31.26 15.23 -11.32
CA ASN A 109 -31.42 16.61 -11.82
C ASN A 109 -32.14 17.58 -10.86
N THR A 110 -32.48 17.13 -9.63
CA THR A 110 -33.36 17.85 -8.69
C THR A 110 -32.71 18.14 -7.34
N LEU A 111 -31.39 18.23 -7.29
CA LEU A 111 -30.66 18.48 -6.04
C LEU A 111 -30.57 19.97 -5.72
N SER A 112 -30.90 20.32 -4.48
CA SER A 112 -30.66 21.65 -3.93
C SER A 112 -29.16 21.97 -3.85
N PRO A 113 -28.78 23.27 -3.85
CA PRO A 113 -27.40 23.68 -3.64
C PRO A 113 -26.79 23.10 -2.35
N GLU A 114 -27.57 23.07 -1.27
CA GLU A 114 -27.14 22.55 0.03
C GLU A 114 -26.86 21.03 -0.02
N GLU A 115 -27.71 20.26 -0.71
CA GLU A 115 -27.49 18.82 -0.90
C GLU A 115 -26.25 18.54 -1.75
N LYS A 116 -26.00 19.34 -2.79
CA LYS A 116 -24.79 19.22 -3.62
C LYS A 116 -23.52 19.46 -2.80
N GLU A 117 -23.52 20.49 -1.97
CA GLU A 117 -22.37 20.82 -1.13
C GLU A 117 -22.11 19.74 -0.07
N ALA A 118 -23.18 19.16 0.51
CA ALA A 118 -23.07 18.02 1.40
C ALA A 118 -22.45 16.78 0.71
N TYR A 119 -22.86 16.47 -0.53
CA TYR A 119 -22.28 15.37 -1.28
C TYR A 119 -20.81 15.61 -1.65
N ILE A 120 -20.43 16.84 -2.03
CA ILE A 120 -19.03 17.20 -2.29
C ILE A 120 -18.19 16.98 -1.03
N ALA A 121 -18.69 17.40 0.15
CA ALA A 121 -18.00 17.17 1.42
C ALA A 121 -17.83 15.68 1.73
N GLN A 122 -18.86 14.85 1.46
CA GLN A 122 -18.78 13.40 1.66
C GLN A 122 -17.77 12.74 0.72
N ILE A 123 -17.74 13.14 -0.57
CA ILE A 123 -16.76 12.65 -1.56
C ILE A 123 -15.34 13.04 -1.15
N ASN A 124 -15.11 14.29 -0.73
CA ASN A 124 -13.80 14.75 -0.27
C ASN A 124 -13.33 14.00 0.99
N SER A 125 -14.23 13.73 1.92
CA SER A 125 -13.96 12.91 3.11
C SER A 125 -13.58 11.47 2.73
N ALA A 126 -14.32 10.87 1.80
CA ALA A 126 -14.04 9.52 1.30
C ALA A 126 -12.68 9.42 0.60
N ILE A 127 -12.31 10.41 -0.23
CA ILE A 127 -10.98 10.49 -0.86
C ILE A 127 -9.87 10.59 0.20
N SER A 128 -10.10 11.40 1.25
CA SER A 128 -9.14 11.52 2.36
C SER A 128 -8.95 10.19 3.08
N LYS A 129 -10.04 9.48 3.39
CA LYS A 129 -9.99 8.16 4.03
C LYS A 129 -9.30 7.11 3.16
N LEU A 130 -9.58 7.07 1.85
CA LEU A 130 -8.89 6.15 0.94
C LEU A 130 -7.38 6.43 0.87
N THR A 131 -6.99 7.70 0.90
CA THR A 131 -5.57 8.08 0.94
C THR A 131 -4.90 7.66 2.25
N GLU A 132 -5.62 7.76 3.38
CA GLU A 132 -5.15 7.29 4.68
C GLU A 132 -5.00 5.76 4.71
N LEU A 133 -6.00 5.02 4.20
CA LEU A 133 -5.95 3.56 4.09
C LEU A 133 -4.81 3.09 3.18
N GLY A 134 -4.57 3.75 2.05
CA GLY A 134 -3.42 3.42 1.20
C GLY A 134 -2.07 3.71 1.86
N ASN A 135 -2.04 4.53 2.92
CA ASN A 135 -0.87 4.79 3.75
C ASN A 135 -0.86 3.97 5.06
N SER A 136 -1.65 2.91 5.16
CA SER A 136 -1.66 2.01 6.33
C SER A 136 -0.28 1.41 6.63
N LYS A 137 0.03 1.34 7.93
CA LYS A 137 1.28 0.80 8.46
C LYS A 137 1.05 -0.51 9.19
N PHE A 138 2.00 -1.42 9.05
CA PHE A 138 2.13 -2.63 9.85
C PHE A 138 3.56 -2.73 10.37
N ARG A 139 3.74 -2.76 11.71
CA ARG A 139 5.07 -2.80 12.37
C ARG A 139 6.06 -1.78 11.79
N ASP A 140 5.61 -0.53 11.69
CA ASP A 140 6.35 0.63 11.15
C ASP A 140 6.66 0.60 9.64
N GLN A 141 6.15 -0.40 8.92
CA GLN A 141 6.31 -0.53 7.47
C GLN A 141 5.00 -0.22 6.75
N TYR A 142 5.08 0.51 5.65
CA TYR A 142 3.91 0.77 4.82
C TYR A 142 3.53 -0.47 4.00
N VAL A 143 2.29 -0.93 4.18
CA VAL A 143 1.81 -2.21 3.62
C VAL A 143 1.76 -2.17 2.09
N PHE A 144 1.40 -1.01 1.52
CA PHE A 144 1.23 -0.81 0.08
C PHE A 144 2.45 -0.17 -0.62
N ALA A 145 3.57 0.01 0.09
CA ALA A 145 4.73 0.72 -0.45
C ALA A 145 5.69 -0.13 -1.30
N GLY A 146 5.30 -1.36 -1.63
CA GLY A 146 6.14 -2.26 -2.42
C GLY A 146 7.40 -2.65 -1.66
N SER A 147 8.58 -2.51 -2.27
CA SER A 147 9.86 -2.76 -1.59
C SER A 147 10.39 -1.53 -0.84
N ASN A 148 9.78 -0.36 -0.98
CA ASN A 148 10.14 0.84 -0.23
C ASN A 148 9.28 1.02 1.03
N LEU A 149 9.47 0.14 2.01
CA LEU A 149 8.65 0.02 3.22
C LEU A 149 8.67 1.25 4.15
N LEU A 150 9.62 2.19 3.97
CA LEU A 150 9.87 3.32 4.87
C LEU A 150 9.23 4.64 4.39
N ALA A 151 8.71 4.69 3.17
CA ALA A 151 8.12 5.90 2.59
C ALA A 151 6.61 5.72 2.37
N PRO A 152 5.79 6.76 2.63
CA PRO A 152 4.36 6.71 2.35
C PRO A 152 4.11 6.55 0.85
N PRO A 153 3.34 5.55 0.41
CA PRO A 153 3.09 5.29 -1.00
C PRO A 153 2.20 6.35 -1.66
N LEU A 154 1.28 6.98 -0.91
CA LEU A 154 0.36 7.98 -1.42
C LEU A 154 0.64 9.35 -0.78
N GLN A 155 0.94 10.34 -1.61
CA GLN A 155 1.04 11.74 -1.20
C GLN A 155 -0.06 12.55 -1.86
N LYS A 156 -0.84 13.28 -1.06
CA LYS A 156 -1.77 14.28 -1.56
C LYS A 156 -0.98 15.51 -2.05
N VAL A 157 -1.11 15.86 -3.32
CA VAL A 157 -0.53 17.07 -3.94
C VAL A 157 -1.69 17.87 -4.53
N GLY A 158 -2.17 18.87 -3.78
CA GLY A 158 -3.39 19.61 -4.13
C GLY A 158 -4.64 18.72 -4.08
N ASP A 159 -5.45 18.74 -5.14
CA ASP A 159 -6.62 17.86 -5.31
C ASP A 159 -6.30 16.49 -5.92
N SER A 160 -5.02 16.19 -6.16
CA SER A 160 -4.56 14.94 -6.75
C SER A 160 -3.79 14.08 -5.76
N VAL A 161 -3.96 12.77 -5.84
CA VAL A 161 -3.14 11.80 -5.09
C VAL A 161 -2.01 11.32 -6.00
N ARG A 162 -0.77 11.63 -5.64
CA ARG A 162 0.44 11.17 -6.33
C ARG A 162 0.95 9.91 -5.67
N PHE A 163 1.09 8.85 -6.48
CA PHE A 163 1.80 7.65 -6.06
C PHE A 163 3.31 7.88 -6.13
N SER A 164 4.00 7.63 -5.02
CA SER A 164 5.47 7.70 -4.91
C SER A 164 6.08 6.37 -4.48
N GLY A 165 5.29 5.30 -4.42
CA GLY A 165 5.78 3.95 -4.16
C GLY A 165 6.42 3.32 -5.39
N ASN A 166 7.02 2.15 -5.22
CA ASN A 166 7.54 1.36 -6.33
C ASN A 166 6.60 0.19 -6.68
N ALA A 167 6.68 -0.27 -7.93
CA ALA A 167 5.90 -1.39 -8.45
C ALA A 167 6.52 -2.77 -8.14
N GLU A 168 7.66 -2.81 -7.45
CA GLU A 168 8.30 -4.08 -7.08
C GLU A 168 7.76 -4.58 -5.73
N GLY A 169 7.13 -5.75 -5.76
CA GLY A 169 6.65 -6.43 -4.55
C GLY A 169 7.79 -7.08 -3.74
N LEU A 170 7.59 -7.16 -2.43
CA LEU A 170 8.47 -7.89 -1.52
C LEU A 170 8.29 -9.40 -1.76
N ARG A 171 9.39 -10.15 -1.82
CA ARG A 171 9.36 -11.62 -2.00
C ARG A 171 9.89 -12.31 -0.76
N THR A 172 9.17 -13.30 -0.27
CA THR A 172 9.60 -14.15 0.87
C THR A 172 9.91 -15.57 0.38
N ILE A 173 10.83 -16.25 1.06
CA ILE A 173 11.23 -17.62 0.73
C ILE A 173 10.15 -18.58 1.23
N SER A 174 9.60 -19.40 0.34
CA SER A 174 8.57 -20.40 0.65
C SER A 174 9.11 -21.84 0.69
N ASP A 175 10.21 -22.12 -0.03
CA ASP A 175 10.88 -23.42 -0.04
C ASP A 175 12.31 -23.27 -0.61
N TYR A 176 13.07 -24.37 -0.70
CA TYR A 176 14.39 -24.41 -1.32
C TYR A 176 14.36 -23.79 -2.73
N ALA A 177 15.00 -22.63 -2.86
CA ALA A 177 15.05 -21.83 -4.10
C ALA A 177 13.67 -21.34 -4.64
N SER A 178 12.62 -21.32 -3.82
CA SER A 178 11.30 -20.79 -4.18
C SER A 178 10.94 -19.55 -3.37
N THR A 179 10.43 -18.52 -4.05
CA THR A 179 9.99 -17.27 -3.42
C THR A 179 8.58 -16.89 -3.86
N ILE A 180 7.73 -16.52 -2.90
CA ILE A 180 6.37 -16.03 -3.12
C ILE A 180 6.28 -14.52 -2.85
N SER A 181 5.27 -13.85 -3.41
CA SER A 181 5.01 -12.44 -3.08
C SER A 181 4.50 -12.34 -1.64
N ALA A 182 5.09 -11.44 -0.86
CA ALA A 182 4.74 -11.18 0.54
C ALA A 182 3.93 -9.90 0.73
N ASN A 183 3.72 -9.12 -0.32
CA ASN A 183 2.86 -7.94 -0.29
C ASN A 183 2.17 -7.67 -1.64
N VAL A 184 1.26 -6.71 -1.62
CA VAL A 184 0.59 -6.12 -2.78
C VAL A 184 0.94 -4.64 -2.82
N THR A 185 1.36 -4.14 -3.98
CA THR A 185 1.73 -2.73 -4.14
C THR A 185 0.49 -1.84 -4.26
N ALA A 186 0.58 -0.56 -3.90
CA ALA A 186 -0.53 0.37 -4.14
C ALA A 186 -0.85 0.52 -5.64
N ALA A 187 0.14 0.32 -6.51
CA ALA A 187 -0.04 0.27 -7.97
C ALA A 187 -1.04 -0.81 -8.38
N ASP A 188 -0.92 -2.01 -7.83
CA ASP A 188 -1.81 -3.14 -8.13
C ASP A 188 -3.13 -3.05 -7.35
N ALA A 189 -3.07 -2.66 -6.08
CA ALA A 189 -4.21 -2.58 -5.17
C ALA A 189 -5.22 -1.49 -5.56
N PHE A 190 -4.72 -0.29 -5.91
CA PHE A 190 -5.54 0.88 -6.18
C PHE A 190 -5.51 1.30 -7.65
N GLY A 191 -4.76 0.59 -8.50
CA GLY A 191 -4.67 0.92 -9.92
C GLY A 191 -4.10 2.31 -10.17
N VAL A 192 -3.22 2.84 -9.31
CA VAL A 192 -2.70 4.22 -9.41
C VAL A 192 -1.83 4.44 -10.67
N THR A 193 -1.41 3.37 -11.34
CA THR A 193 -0.75 3.40 -12.65
C THR A 193 -1.73 3.23 -13.82
N SER A 194 -3.00 2.91 -13.55
CA SER A 194 -4.03 2.86 -14.58
C SER A 194 -4.21 4.24 -15.20
N SER A 195 -4.38 4.27 -16.52
CA SER A 195 -4.75 5.49 -17.23
C SER A 195 -5.99 6.07 -16.56
N LYS A 196 -5.96 7.37 -16.25
CA LYS A 196 -7.11 8.14 -15.77
C LYS A 196 -8.33 7.69 -16.57
N VAL A 197 -9.38 7.24 -15.89
CA VAL A 197 -10.66 6.95 -16.56
C VAL A 197 -11.16 8.28 -17.11
N VAL A 198 -10.82 8.56 -18.36
CA VAL A 198 -11.38 9.67 -19.11
C VAL A 198 -12.76 9.19 -19.52
N SER A 199 -13.76 9.57 -18.74
CA SER A 199 -15.15 9.45 -19.16
C SER A 199 -15.26 10.06 -20.56
N THR A 200 -15.83 9.31 -21.51
CA THR A 200 -16.22 9.82 -22.84
C THR A 200 -17.35 10.84 -22.74
N VAL A 201 -17.99 10.94 -21.57
CA VAL A 201 -18.96 11.98 -21.22
C VAL A 201 -18.20 13.13 -20.57
N ASP A 202 -18.30 14.33 -21.16
CA ASP A 202 -17.83 15.57 -20.55
C ASP A 202 -18.61 15.78 -19.24
N LEU A 203 -17.89 15.69 -18.12
CA LEU A 203 -18.44 15.89 -16.78
C LEU A 203 -18.44 17.37 -16.38
N ASN A 204 -17.96 18.27 -17.25
CA ASN A 204 -18.16 19.69 -17.02
C ASN A 204 -19.64 20.00 -17.27
N PRO A 205 -20.37 20.52 -16.27
CA PRO A 205 -21.74 20.93 -16.48
C PRO A 205 -21.77 22.03 -17.55
N ALA A 206 -22.74 21.93 -18.48
CA ALA A 206 -22.95 22.98 -19.47
C ALA A 206 -23.22 24.31 -18.74
N LEU A 207 -22.53 25.36 -19.17
CA LEU A 207 -22.73 26.69 -18.61
C LEU A 207 -24.15 27.17 -18.88
N THR A 208 -24.84 27.61 -17.83
CA THR A 208 -26.14 28.28 -17.90
C THR A 208 -25.99 29.74 -17.50
N SER A 209 -26.96 30.58 -17.85
CA SER A 209 -26.99 32.00 -17.45
C SER A 209 -26.88 32.19 -15.92
N ASP A 210 -27.41 31.24 -15.16
CA ASP A 210 -27.41 31.28 -13.69
C ASP A 210 -26.12 30.75 -13.06
N THR A 211 -25.15 30.32 -13.86
CA THR A 211 -23.88 29.81 -13.33
C THR A 211 -23.12 30.94 -12.64
N ALA A 212 -22.88 30.79 -11.34
CA ALA A 212 -22.15 31.77 -10.54
C ALA A 212 -20.68 31.88 -10.99
N LEU A 213 -20.14 33.11 -11.01
CA LEU A 213 -18.76 33.36 -11.43
C LEU A 213 -17.74 32.70 -10.49
N SER A 214 -18.10 32.49 -9.23
CA SER A 214 -17.29 31.77 -8.24
C SER A 214 -17.13 30.28 -8.53
N LEU A 215 -18.05 29.67 -9.30
CA LEU A 215 -18.03 28.25 -9.64
C LEU A 215 -17.28 27.95 -10.94
N LEU A 216 -16.90 28.98 -11.69
CA LEU A 216 -16.12 28.85 -12.91
C LEU A 216 -14.68 28.39 -12.59
N ASN A 217 -13.96 27.90 -13.60
CA ASN A 217 -12.59 27.38 -13.46
C ASN A 217 -12.45 26.28 -12.39
N ARG A 218 -13.35 25.29 -12.37
CA ARG A 218 -13.36 24.19 -11.40
C ARG A 218 -13.53 24.65 -9.93
N GLY A 219 -14.15 25.81 -9.71
CA GLY A 219 -14.38 26.37 -8.38
C GLY A 219 -13.28 27.32 -7.90
N ASP A 220 -12.24 27.58 -8.70
CA ASP A 220 -11.30 28.69 -8.43
C ASP A 220 -11.99 30.06 -8.60
N GLY A 221 -13.09 30.08 -9.36
CA GLY A 221 -13.89 31.24 -9.64
C GLY A 221 -13.22 32.24 -10.58
N ILE A 222 -13.97 33.28 -10.92
CA ILE A 222 -13.47 34.47 -11.60
C ILE A 222 -13.76 35.65 -10.68
N ARG A 223 -12.71 36.39 -10.30
CA ARG A 223 -12.88 37.62 -9.53
C ARG A 223 -13.47 38.71 -10.42
N GLY A 224 -14.57 39.31 -9.97
CA GLY A 224 -15.13 40.50 -10.59
C GLY A 224 -14.09 41.62 -10.64
N GLY A 225 -14.02 42.29 -11.77
CA GLY A 225 -13.11 43.40 -12.03
C GLY A 225 -13.52 44.14 -13.30
N ALA A 226 -12.74 45.14 -13.70
CA ALA A 226 -13.02 45.86 -14.93
C ALA A 226 -12.45 45.09 -16.14
N ILE A 227 -13.29 44.79 -17.13
CA ILE A 227 -12.85 44.30 -18.44
C ILE A 227 -12.90 45.47 -19.42
N SER A 228 -11.77 45.76 -20.07
CA SER A 228 -11.68 46.82 -21.08
C SER A 228 -11.82 46.24 -22.48
N PHE A 229 -12.79 46.75 -23.24
CA PHE A 229 -12.92 46.50 -24.67
C PHE A 229 -12.29 47.66 -25.43
N SER A 230 -11.52 47.38 -26.48
CA SER A 230 -10.93 48.41 -27.33
C SER A 230 -10.99 47.99 -28.80
N ASN A 231 -11.33 48.93 -29.67
CA ASN A 231 -11.24 48.79 -31.12
C ASN A 231 -9.94 49.39 -31.69
N GLY A 232 -8.93 49.63 -30.83
CA GLY A 232 -7.68 50.30 -31.17
C GLY A 232 -7.71 51.83 -31.18
N VAL A 233 -8.89 52.46 -31.15
CA VAL A 233 -9.06 53.93 -31.13
C VAL A 233 -9.80 54.41 -29.89
N THR A 234 -10.87 53.73 -29.52
CA THR A 234 -11.67 53.98 -28.32
C THR A 234 -11.61 52.76 -27.42
N SER A 235 -11.50 52.97 -26.10
CA SER A 235 -11.60 51.90 -25.12
C SER A 235 -12.68 52.21 -24.10
N VAL A 236 -13.45 51.19 -23.75
CA VAL A 236 -14.51 51.24 -22.75
C VAL A 236 -14.23 50.18 -21.70
N ALA A 237 -14.18 50.59 -20.44
CA ALA A 237 -14.07 49.69 -19.31
C ALA A 237 -15.46 49.35 -18.77
N ILE A 238 -15.76 48.06 -18.66
CA ILE A 238 -16.99 47.54 -18.06
C ILE A 238 -16.64 46.98 -16.70
N ASP A 239 -17.25 47.53 -15.65
CA ASP A 239 -17.05 47.06 -14.29
C ASP A 239 -17.95 45.86 -13.96
N LEU A 240 -17.32 44.72 -13.71
CA LEU A 240 -17.96 43.46 -13.33
C LEU A 240 -17.79 43.14 -11.85
N ALA A 241 -17.33 44.09 -11.01
CA ALA A 241 -17.12 43.84 -9.57
C ALA A 241 -18.40 43.35 -8.86
N ASP A 242 -19.57 43.85 -9.26
CA ASP A 242 -20.87 43.47 -8.68
C ASP A 242 -21.56 42.28 -9.38
N ALA A 243 -20.92 41.67 -10.38
CA ALA A 243 -21.52 40.55 -11.10
C ALA A 243 -21.38 39.25 -10.30
N HIS A 244 -22.49 38.54 -10.09
CA HIS A 244 -22.51 37.30 -9.31
C HIS A 244 -22.62 36.06 -10.21
N ASN A 245 -23.29 36.17 -11.36
CA ASN A 245 -23.50 35.09 -12.31
C ASN A 245 -23.20 35.52 -13.76
N LEU A 246 -23.24 34.57 -14.70
CA LEU A 246 -23.02 34.84 -16.12
C LEU A 246 -24.11 35.75 -16.73
N SER A 247 -25.33 35.75 -16.20
CA SER A 247 -26.40 36.66 -16.62
C SER A 247 -26.03 38.11 -16.34
N ASP A 248 -25.53 38.43 -15.15
CA ASP A 248 -25.12 39.78 -14.77
C ASP A 248 -23.97 40.29 -15.66
N VAL A 249 -23.03 39.39 -16.00
CA VAL A 249 -21.93 39.69 -16.91
C VAL A 249 -22.46 39.95 -18.32
N MET A 250 -23.37 39.12 -18.81
CA MET A 250 -23.99 39.32 -20.12
C MET A 250 -24.79 40.62 -20.18
N GLU A 251 -25.54 40.97 -19.14
CA GLU A 251 -26.32 42.20 -19.08
C GLU A 251 -25.43 43.45 -19.10
N LYS A 252 -24.30 43.43 -18.38
CA LYS A 252 -23.33 44.53 -18.40
C LYS A 252 -22.60 44.68 -19.74
N ILE A 253 -22.39 43.58 -20.47
CA ILE A 253 -21.74 43.61 -21.78
C ILE A 253 -22.73 43.97 -22.90
N ASN A 254 -23.93 43.39 -22.87
CA ASN A 254 -24.97 43.59 -23.88
C ASN A 254 -25.47 45.03 -23.86
N GLY A 255 -25.27 45.74 -24.96
CA GLY A 255 -25.70 47.15 -25.09
C GLY A 255 -24.59 48.17 -24.82
N THR A 256 -23.39 47.74 -24.41
CA THR A 256 -22.24 48.65 -24.30
C THR A 256 -21.72 49.02 -25.69
N GLN A 257 -21.57 50.32 -25.96
CA GLN A 257 -21.03 50.84 -27.22
C GLN A 257 -19.52 51.05 -27.14
N VAL A 258 -18.77 50.52 -28.10
CA VAL A 258 -17.34 50.82 -28.29
C VAL A 258 -17.19 51.57 -29.61
N GLY A 259 -17.14 52.90 -29.54
CA GLY A 259 -17.23 53.78 -30.70
C GLY A 259 -18.66 53.81 -31.26
N SER A 260 -18.87 53.39 -32.50
CA SER A 260 -20.19 53.34 -33.15
C SER A 260 -20.82 51.94 -33.19
N ARG A 261 -20.20 50.95 -32.54
CA ARG A 261 -20.61 49.54 -32.60
C ARG A 261 -21.00 49.05 -31.21
N THR A 262 -22.11 48.32 -31.14
CA THR A 262 -22.65 47.75 -29.90
C THR A 262 -22.10 46.35 -29.68
N LEU A 263 -21.70 46.03 -28.45
CA LEU A 263 -21.28 44.69 -28.06
C LEU A 263 -22.49 43.79 -27.79
N THR A 264 -22.32 42.51 -28.12
CA THR A 264 -23.23 41.41 -27.79
C THR A 264 -22.43 40.24 -27.22
N ALA A 265 -22.91 39.69 -26.11
CA ALA A 265 -22.40 38.50 -25.46
C ALA A 265 -23.44 37.39 -25.57
N THR A 266 -23.01 36.22 -26.02
CA THR A 266 -23.85 35.01 -26.16
C THR A 266 -23.22 33.85 -25.41
N LEU A 267 -24.03 33.10 -24.69
CA LEU A 267 -23.57 31.93 -23.95
C LEU A 267 -23.61 30.69 -24.85
N SER A 268 -22.51 29.96 -24.87
CA SER A 268 -22.41 28.63 -25.50
C SER A 268 -22.10 27.58 -24.45
N SER A 269 -22.25 26.30 -24.82
CA SER A 269 -21.91 25.17 -23.95
C SER A 269 -20.43 25.13 -23.54
N GLN A 270 -19.55 25.87 -24.23
CA GLN A 270 -18.11 25.89 -23.98
C GLN A 270 -17.60 27.22 -23.39
N GLY A 271 -18.45 28.24 -23.26
CA GLY A 271 -18.02 29.56 -22.77
C GLY A 271 -18.90 30.72 -23.21
N LEU A 272 -18.54 31.90 -22.74
CA LEU A 272 -19.14 33.17 -23.14
C LEU A 272 -18.45 33.72 -24.39
N ASN A 273 -19.19 33.86 -25.49
CA ASN A 273 -18.70 34.47 -26.73
C ASN A 273 -19.11 35.94 -26.79
N ILE A 274 -18.17 36.83 -27.05
CA ILE A 274 -18.40 38.27 -27.14
C ILE A 274 -18.07 38.71 -28.57
N GLY A 275 -18.96 39.51 -29.17
CA GLY A 275 -18.77 40.07 -30.50
C GLY A 275 -19.53 41.39 -30.65
N TYR A 276 -19.56 41.91 -31.87
CA TYR A 276 -20.37 43.08 -32.21
C TYR A 276 -21.74 42.66 -32.74
N GLN A 277 -22.76 43.45 -32.43
CA GLN A 277 -24.15 43.18 -32.82
C GLN A 277 -24.36 43.16 -34.35
N ASP A 278 -23.47 43.81 -35.11
CA ASP A 278 -23.49 43.84 -36.58
C ASP A 278 -22.90 42.58 -37.25
N GLY A 279 -22.37 41.64 -36.46
CA GLY A 279 -21.84 40.35 -36.94
C GLY A 279 -20.50 40.43 -37.68
N LEU A 280 -19.85 41.60 -37.74
CA LEU A 280 -18.56 41.77 -38.39
C LEU A 280 -17.41 41.53 -37.39
N GLY A 281 -16.40 40.76 -37.81
CA GLY A 281 -15.26 40.41 -36.95
C GLY A 281 -14.49 41.64 -36.44
N GLY A 282 -14.02 41.55 -35.19
CA GLY A 282 -13.23 42.57 -34.50
C GLY A 282 -12.75 42.06 -33.15
#